data_AF-A0A973FK00-F1
#
_entry.id   AF-A0A973FK00-F1
#
_cell.length_a   1.000
_cell.length_b   1.000
_cell.length_c   1.000
_cell.angle_alpha   90.00
_cell.angle_beta   90.00
_cell.angle_gamma   90.00
#
_symmetry.space_group_name_H-M   'P 1'
#
loop_
_entity.id
_entity.type
_entity.pdbx_description
1 polymer ?
#
loop_
_entity_poly.entity_id
_entity_poly.type
_entity_poly.pdbx_seq_one_letter_code
_entity_poly.pdbx_strand_id
1 'polypeptide(L)'
;MAEFTYEPIPKEGVVNFKIDQSTTAFTFASGKSFFKAFALPKRESPYYIHVKSFGLGEQIREAHIFYPQAVLLDEKCIALKQSDPADFSLKKAGPAETASVSWTALPIKVQGSVFVDGPQARYIVLFTTEKLLASSSPFVAMSTLPVIVPGIVTALPGGQERVRIRHSPFGMIHIDIADKPLPVTEGIPRGDRLSKRVHDLHASQTENDMTTWYELTTPFIREKMPFDQFKKEMGSDRPQEKAPLKITGGELYKICLYDDWMYEDGRKTARGSLLIRITALDDRGQQKISKRLEMWEYVDNDWYWVYADHHEWEDCPTF
;
A
#
# COMPACT_ATOMS: atom_id res chain seq x y z
N MET A 1 31.84 -0.82 19.60
CA MET A 1 30.63 -0.87 18.76
C MET A 1 29.63 -1.75 19.48
N ALA A 2 28.37 -1.34 19.60
CA ALA A 2 27.37 -2.21 20.23
C ALA A 2 27.09 -3.38 19.28
N GLU A 3 27.40 -4.59 19.71
CA GLU A 3 27.08 -5.81 18.97
C GLU A 3 25.58 -6.10 19.10
N PHE A 4 24.89 -6.31 17.98
CA PHE A 4 23.47 -6.64 18.01
C PHE A 4 23.28 -8.07 18.50
N THR A 5 22.33 -8.28 19.41
CA THR A 5 21.88 -9.63 19.76
C THR A 5 20.86 -10.08 18.72
N TYR A 6 21.21 -11.10 17.94
CA TYR A 6 20.34 -11.67 16.91
C TYR A 6 19.59 -12.89 17.43
N GLU A 7 18.28 -12.75 17.62
CA GLU A 7 17.40 -13.85 18.03
C GLU A 7 17.01 -14.72 16.82
N PRO A 8 17.03 -16.06 16.88
CA PRO A 8 16.67 -16.87 15.73
C PRO A 8 15.17 -16.77 15.40
N ILE A 9 14.82 -16.57 14.12
CA ILE A 9 13.45 -16.79 13.64
C ILE A 9 13.30 -18.29 13.33
N PRO A 10 12.27 -18.98 13.83
CA PRO A 10 12.02 -20.37 13.48
C PRO A 10 11.74 -20.49 11.98
N LYS A 11 12.16 -21.62 11.38
CA LYS A 11 11.94 -21.90 9.94
C LYS A 11 10.47 -21.86 9.55
N GLU A 12 9.61 -22.27 10.48
CA GLU A 12 8.17 -22.30 10.39
C GLU A 12 7.59 -21.75 11.69
N GLY A 13 6.43 -21.11 11.59
CA GLY A 13 5.72 -20.57 12.74
C GLY A 13 5.88 -19.06 12.90
N VAL A 14 5.63 -18.62 14.13
CA VAL A 14 5.39 -17.21 14.48
C VAL A 14 6.30 -16.83 15.64
N VAL A 15 6.87 -15.63 15.57
CA VAL A 15 7.51 -14.98 16.73
C VAL A 15 6.70 -13.75 17.10
N ASN A 16 6.21 -13.72 18.34
CA ASN A 16 5.60 -12.53 18.93
C ASN A 16 6.60 -11.92 19.91
N PHE A 17 6.78 -10.60 19.84
CA PHE A 17 7.68 -9.89 20.74
C PHE A 17 7.23 -8.44 20.90
N LYS A 18 7.73 -7.82 21.97
CA LYS A 18 7.48 -6.42 22.27
C LYS A 18 8.75 -5.60 22.03
N ILE A 19 8.59 -4.44 21.42
CA ILE A 19 9.59 -3.37 21.47
C ILE A 19 9.08 -2.36 22.48
N ASP A 20 9.82 -2.16 23.57
CA ASP A 20 9.52 -1.20 24.62
C ASP A 20 10.81 -0.60 25.22
N GLN A 21 10.67 0.16 26.32
CA GLN A 21 11.81 0.81 26.98
C GLN A 21 12.88 -0.15 27.51
N SER A 22 12.56 -1.43 27.72
CA SER A 22 13.53 -2.46 28.13
C SER A 22 14.34 -3.00 26.96
N THR A 23 13.93 -2.70 25.73
CA THR A 23 14.59 -3.15 24.51
C THR A 23 15.86 -2.33 24.26
N THR A 24 16.86 -2.91 23.60
CA THR A 24 18.07 -2.18 23.23
C THR A 24 17.74 -1.02 22.28
N ALA A 25 18.35 0.14 22.53
CA ALA A 25 18.29 1.28 21.62
C ALA A 25 19.63 1.45 20.88
N PHE A 26 19.55 1.84 19.62
CA PHE A 26 20.71 2.12 18.76
C PHE A 26 20.52 3.44 18.01
N THR A 27 21.62 4.07 17.61
CA THR A 27 21.60 5.31 16.80
C THR A 27 21.83 4.93 15.34
N PHE A 28 20.75 4.79 14.58
CA PHE A 28 20.78 4.55 13.15
C PHE A 28 21.05 5.87 12.39
N ALA A 29 21.36 5.77 11.10
CA ALA A 29 21.43 6.96 10.23
C ALA A 29 20.08 7.73 10.19
N SER A 30 18.97 7.05 10.47
CA SER A 30 17.61 7.60 10.53
C SER A 30 17.19 8.07 11.93
N GLY A 31 18.13 8.15 12.88
CA GLY A 31 17.87 8.57 14.25
C GLY A 31 17.96 7.46 15.30
N LYS A 32 17.73 7.83 16.57
CA LYS A 32 17.78 6.89 17.69
C LYS A 32 16.48 6.08 17.78
N SER A 33 16.57 4.75 17.77
CA SER A 33 15.41 3.87 17.89
C SER A 33 15.68 2.67 18.78
N PHE A 34 14.62 2.22 19.46
CA PHE A 34 14.54 0.86 19.99
C PHE A 34 14.41 -0.11 18.83
N PHE A 35 15.04 -1.29 18.93
CA PHE A 35 15.05 -2.24 17.82
C PHE A 35 15.10 -3.69 18.31
N LYS A 36 14.68 -4.60 17.43
CA LYS A 36 14.93 -6.03 17.56
C LYS A 36 15.63 -6.53 16.31
N ALA A 37 16.60 -7.40 16.50
CA ALA A 37 17.37 -8.01 15.42
C ALA A 37 17.21 -9.52 15.47
N PHE A 38 17.07 -10.13 14.30
CA PHE A 38 16.84 -11.55 14.19
C PHE A 38 17.77 -12.21 13.18
N ALA A 39 18.19 -13.43 13.49
CA ALA A 39 18.86 -14.30 12.53
C ALA A 39 17.82 -15.01 11.67
N LEU A 40 17.97 -14.88 10.35
CA LEU A 40 17.10 -15.50 9.37
C LEU A 40 17.36 -17.02 9.31
N PRO A 41 16.32 -17.83 9.05
CA PRO A 41 16.53 -19.26 8.89
C PRO A 41 17.39 -19.56 7.67
N LYS A 42 18.20 -20.61 7.79
CA LYS A 42 18.83 -21.25 6.63
C LYS A 42 17.76 -22.02 5.85
N ARG A 43 17.10 -21.33 4.91
CA ARG A 43 16.09 -21.81 3.97
C ARG A 43 16.48 -21.37 2.55
N GLU A 44 16.03 -22.11 1.55
CA GLU A 44 16.14 -21.69 0.15
C GLU A 44 15.33 -20.40 -0.09
N SER A 45 15.99 -19.41 -0.68
CA SER A 45 15.36 -18.20 -1.22
C SER A 45 14.73 -18.49 -2.58
N PRO A 46 13.67 -17.77 -2.99
CA PRO A 46 13.10 -16.60 -2.33
C PRO A 46 12.01 -16.91 -1.30
N TYR A 47 11.87 -16.06 -0.28
CA TYR A 47 10.75 -16.10 0.68
C TYR A 47 10.42 -14.70 1.22
N TYR A 48 9.36 -14.61 2.01
CA TYR A 48 8.89 -13.37 2.62
C TYR A 48 8.92 -13.45 4.15
N ILE A 49 9.24 -12.34 4.78
CA ILE A 49 9.05 -12.13 6.21
C ILE A 49 7.87 -11.18 6.36
N HIS A 50 6.77 -11.70 6.87
CA HIS A 50 5.62 -10.89 7.21
C HIS A 50 5.87 -10.24 8.55
N VAL A 51 5.61 -8.93 8.63
CA VAL A 51 5.74 -8.16 9.85
C VAL A 51 4.41 -7.49 10.11
N LYS A 52 3.82 -7.75 11.27
CA LYS A 52 2.58 -7.13 11.73
C LYS A 52 2.85 -6.45 13.07
N SER A 53 2.61 -5.15 13.17
CA SER A 53 2.58 -4.44 14.45
C SER A 53 1.15 -4.09 14.83
N PHE A 54 0.76 -4.32 16.07
CA PHE A 54 -0.60 -4.11 16.56
C PHE A 54 -0.71 -2.80 17.31
N GLY A 55 -1.84 -2.11 17.14
CA GLY A 55 -2.11 -0.87 17.86
C GLY A 55 -2.38 -1.13 19.32
N LEU A 56 -1.89 -0.22 20.16
CA LEU A 56 -2.01 -0.27 21.61
C LEU A 56 -2.71 1.01 22.10
N GLY A 57 -3.38 0.93 23.24
CA GLY A 57 -4.13 2.03 23.86
C GLY A 57 -5.48 1.55 24.39
N GLU A 58 -6.14 2.37 25.21
CA GLU A 58 -7.45 2.01 25.77
C GLU A 58 -8.57 2.09 24.73
N GLN A 59 -8.46 3.06 23.82
CA GLN A 59 -9.42 3.31 22.75
C GLN A 59 -8.75 3.72 21.45
N ILE A 60 -9.45 3.55 20.33
CA ILE A 60 -8.91 3.82 18.99
C ILE A 60 -8.43 5.27 18.78
N ARG A 61 -9.03 6.23 19.49
CA ARG A 61 -8.65 7.66 19.46
C ARG A 61 -7.32 7.95 20.15
N GLU A 62 -6.95 7.12 21.11
CA GLU A 62 -5.71 7.21 21.88
C GLU A 62 -4.67 6.18 21.41
N ALA A 63 -5.02 5.46 20.34
CA ALA A 63 -4.22 4.39 19.84
C ALA A 63 -2.89 4.92 19.30
N HIS A 64 -1.85 4.17 19.60
CA HIS A 64 -0.52 4.35 19.05
C HIS A 64 -0.02 3.02 18.51
N ILE A 65 0.88 3.08 17.54
CA ILE A 65 1.35 1.89 16.85
C ILE A 65 2.82 2.02 16.50
N PHE A 66 3.56 0.92 16.64
CA PHE A 66 4.92 0.87 16.12
C PHE A 66 4.84 0.76 14.60
N TYR A 67 5.38 1.77 13.90
CA TYR A 67 5.41 1.77 12.44
C TYR A 67 6.78 1.24 11.98
N PRO A 68 6.85 -0.02 11.50
CA PRO A 68 8.12 -0.70 11.29
C PRO A 68 8.87 -0.15 10.07
N GLN A 69 10.19 -0.23 10.18
CA GLN A 69 11.12 -0.30 9.08
C GLN A 69 12.03 -1.51 9.29
N ALA A 70 12.32 -2.21 8.20
CA ALA A 70 13.14 -3.41 8.18
C ALA A 70 14.41 -3.18 7.36
N VAL A 71 15.54 -3.70 7.85
CA VAL A 71 16.80 -3.76 7.10
C VAL A 71 17.29 -5.21 7.09
N LEU A 72 17.53 -5.75 5.90
CA LEU A 72 18.20 -7.03 5.70
C LEU A 72 19.70 -6.82 5.68
N LEU A 73 20.42 -7.68 6.40
CA LEU A 73 21.88 -7.66 6.50
C LEU A 73 22.48 -8.98 6.04
N ASP A 74 23.72 -8.94 5.55
CA ASP A 74 24.53 -10.12 5.28
C ASP A 74 25.27 -10.65 6.53
N GLU A 75 26.11 -11.67 6.36
CA GLU A 75 26.91 -12.27 7.45
C GLU A 75 27.93 -11.30 8.07
N LYS A 76 28.34 -10.26 7.32
CA LYS A 76 29.24 -9.20 7.79
C LYS A 76 28.48 -8.00 8.36
N CYS A 77 27.17 -8.14 8.55
CA CYS A 77 26.25 -7.08 8.98
C CYS A 77 26.20 -5.86 8.02
N ILE A 78 26.47 -6.07 6.74
CA ILE A 78 26.33 -5.05 5.69
C ILE A 78 24.87 -5.03 5.22
N ALA A 79 24.29 -3.83 5.12
CA ALA A 79 22.93 -3.66 4.64
C ALA A 79 22.79 -4.06 3.16
N LEU A 80 21.89 -5.02 2.91
CA LEU A 80 21.56 -5.52 1.58
C LEU A 80 20.34 -4.80 1.00
N LYS A 81 19.31 -4.62 1.84
CA LYS A 81 18.04 -4.02 1.45
C LYS A 81 17.37 -3.39 2.65
N GLN A 82 16.68 -2.28 2.43
CA GLN A 82 15.86 -1.59 3.41
C GLN A 82 14.43 -1.50 2.87
N SER A 83 13.43 -1.77 3.70
CA SER A 83 12.04 -1.61 3.33
C SER A 83 11.68 -0.12 3.24
N ASP A 84 10.83 0.22 2.28
CA ASP A 84 10.18 1.53 2.22
C ASP A 84 9.02 1.58 3.22
N PRO A 85 8.75 2.71 3.89
CA PRO A 85 7.51 2.88 4.63
C PRO A 85 6.23 2.50 3.87
N ALA A 86 6.22 2.67 2.54
CA ALA A 86 5.11 2.28 1.67
C ALA A 86 4.90 0.76 1.56
N ASP A 87 5.90 -0.05 1.93
CA ASP A 87 5.78 -1.52 2.02
C ASP A 87 4.87 -1.94 3.19
N PHE A 88 4.52 -0.99 4.06
CA PHE A 88 3.69 -1.18 5.24
C PHE A 88 2.37 -0.41 5.11
N SER A 89 1.28 -1.06 5.53
CA SER A 89 -0.05 -0.47 5.45
C SER A 89 -0.82 -0.68 6.74
N LEU A 90 -1.55 0.36 7.15
CA LEU A 90 -2.45 0.30 8.30
C LEU A 90 -3.75 -0.42 7.91
N LYS A 91 -4.17 -1.39 8.72
CA LYS A 91 -5.30 -2.29 8.48
C LYS A 91 -6.10 -2.52 9.75
N LYS A 92 -7.35 -2.95 9.57
CA LYS A 92 -8.12 -3.55 10.66
C LYS A 92 -7.54 -4.93 10.99
N ALA A 93 -7.35 -5.21 12.26
CA ALA A 93 -6.99 -6.54 12.73
C ALA A 93 -8.26 -7.34 13.05
N GLY A 94 -8.25 -8.63 12.69
CA GLY A 94 -9.35 -9.53 13.05
C GLY A 94 -9.31 -9.89 14.53
N PRO A 95 -10.46 -10.22 15.17
CA PRO A 95 -10.50 -10.57 16.60
C PRO A 95 -9.52 -11.70 16.98
N ALA A 96 -9.39 -12.72 16.12
CA ALA A 96 -8.45 -13.83 16.35
C ALA A 96 -6.98 -13.40 16.25
N GLU A 97 -6.64 -12.47 15.35
CA GLU A 97 -5.28 -11.93 15.25
C GLU A 97 -4.93 -11.06 16.45
N THR A 98 -5.86 -10.22 16.90
CA THR A 98 -5.67 -9.38 18.08
C THR A 98 -5.47 -10.24 19.33
N ALA A 99 -6.35 -11.24 19.53
CA ALA A 99 -6.32 -12.13 20.69
C ALA A 99 -5.07 -13.02 20.75
N SER A 100 -4.48 -13.39 19.61
CA SER A 100 -3.26 -14.22 19.57
C SER A 100 -2.00 -13.46 20.00
N VAL A 101 -2.06 -12.13 20.07
CA VAL A 101 -0.91 -11.27 20.32
C VAL A 101 -1.01 -10.56 21.68
N SER A 102 -2.17 -9.99 22.02
CA SER A 102 -2.45 -9.49 23.35
C SER A 102 -3.94 -9.22 23.55
N TRP A 103 -4.46 -9.52 24.74
CA TRP A 103 -5.84 -9.14 25.10
C TRP A 103 -6.05 -7.61 25.13
N THR A 104 -4.97 -6.83 25.22
CA THR A 104 -4.99 -5.35 25.20
C THR A 104 -4.77 -4.74 23.82
N ALA A 105 -4.48 -5.55 22.80
CA ALA A 105 -4.29 -5.04 21.46
C ALA A 105 -5.61 -4.50 20.91
N LEU A 106 -5.55 -3.37 20.21
CA LEU A 106 -6.69 -2.79 19.51
C LEU A 106 -6.89 -3.53 18.16
N PRO A 107 -8.09 -3.46 17.56
CA PRO A 107 -8.39 -4.11 16.27
C PRO A 107 -7.78 -3.35 15.08
N ILE A 108 -6.54 -2.89 15.22
CA ILE A 108 -5.75 -2.24 14.19
C ILE A 108 -4.33 -2.78 14.17
N LYS A 109 -3.74 -2.83 12.97
CA LYS A 109 -2.36 -3.26 12.76
C LYS A 109 -1.71 -2.51 11.61
N VAL A 110 -0.41 -2.34 11.66
CA VAL A 110 0.41 -2.07 10.48
C VAL A 110 0.96 -3.40 10.01
N GLN A 111 0.82 -3.73 8.73
CA GLN A 111 1.38 -4.97 8.17
C GLN A 111 2.11 -4.72 6.86
N GLY A 112 3.16 -5.51 6.62
CA GLY A 112 3.96 -5.48 5.39
C GLY A 112 4.73 -6.77 5.21
N SER A 113 5.35 -6.92 4.04
CA SER A 113 6.17 -8.09 3.69
C SER A 113 7.57 -7.65 3.26
N VAL A 114 8.59 -8.25 3.86
CA VAL A 114 9.99 -8.02 3.48
C VAL A 114 10.44 -9.18 2.61
N PHE A 115 10.82 -8.90 1.37
CA PHE A 115 11.26 -9.90 0.41
C PHE A 115 12.73 -10.28 0.61
N VAL A 116 13.01 -11.57 0.79
CA VAL A 116 14.35 -12.15 0.88
C VAL A 116 14.64 -12.90 -0.41
N ASP A 117 15.49 -12.34 -1.25
CA ASP A 117 15.72 -12.78 -2.64
C ASP A 117 16.98 -13.64 -2.83
N GLY A 118 17.86 -13.72 -1.84
CA GLY A 118 19.10 -14.47 -1.97
C GLY A 118 19.70 -15.01 -0.66
N PRO A 119 20.60 -16.00 -0.77
CA PRO A 119 21.18 -16.71 0.36
C PRO A 119 22.15 -15.85 1.20
N GLN A 120 22.55 -14.67 0.69
CA GLN A 120 23.40 -13.72 1.38
C GLN A 120 22.71 -13.05 2.56
N ALA A 121 21.37 -12.95 2.58
CA ALA A 121 20.63 -12.38 3.69
C ALA A 121 20.72 -13.31 4.91
N ARG A 122 21.31 -12.80 6.00
CA ARG A 122 21.50 -13.56 7.26
C ARG A 122 20.73 -12.98 8.43
N TYR A 123 20.47 -11.67 8.42
CA TYR A 123 19.80 -11.01 9.53
C TYR A 123 18.74 -10.03 9.03
N ILE A 124 17.77 -9.76 9.89
CA ILE A 124 16.81 -8.67 9.75
C ILE A 124 16.81 -7.82 11.01
N VAL A 125 16.80 -6.50 10.85
CA VAL A 125 16.68 -5.53 11.94
C VAL A 125 15.37 -4.77 11.77
N LEU A 126 14.53 -4.79 12.81
CA LEU A 126 13.26 -4.09 12.87
C LEU A 126 13.34 -2.92 13.85
N PHE A 127 13.06 -1.72 13.38
CA PHE A 127 13.09 -0.47 14.14
C PHE A 127 12.08 0.53 13.55
N THR A 128 12.03 1.76 14.07
CA THR A 128 11.24 2.84 13.48
C THR A 128 12.10 4.09 13.36
N THR A 129 11.87 4.94 12.35
CA THR A 129 12.71 6.13 12.12
C THR A 129 12.19 7.35 12.86
N GLU A 130 13.03 8.35 13.10
CA GLU A 130 12.57 9.63 13.67
C GLU A 130 11.50 10.30 12.79
N LYS A 131 11.65 10.21 11.46
CA LYS A 131 10.63 10.71 10.51
C LYS A 131 9.29 10.00 10.69
N LEU A 132 9.31 8.67 10.85
CA LEU A 132 8.10 7.89 11.10
C LEU A 132 7.51 8.21 12.48
N LEU A 133 8.33 8.35 13.52
CA LEU A 133 7.90 8.72 14.87
C LEU A 133 7.23 10.10 14.93
N ALA A 134 7.69 11.05 14.13
CA ALA A 134 7.08 12.37 14.01
C ALA A 134 5.76 12.37 13.21
N SER A 135 5.33 11.21 12.67
CA SER A 135 4.19 11.07 11.77
C SER A 135 2.98 10.39 12.42
N SER A 136 1.86 10.36 11.69
CA SER A 136 0.66 9.60 12.05
C SER A 136 -0.04 9.08 10.80
N SER A 137 -0.67 7.92 10.91
CA SER A 137 -1.40 7.28 9.81
C SER A 137 -2.91 7.50 9.95
N PRO A 138 -3.62 7.88 8.88
CA PRO A 138 -5.08 7.97 8.92
C PRO A 138 -5.69 6.57 9.02
N PHE A 139 -6.76 6.44 9.80
CA PHE A 139 -7.53 5.21 9.95
C PHE A 139 -9.03 5.53 10.01
N VAL A 140 -9.85 4.65 9.42
CA VAL A 140 -11.31 4.76 9.51
C VAL A 140 -11.79 3.79 10.58
N ALA A 141 -12.16 4.33 11.74
CA ALA A 141 -12.73 3.56 12.84
C ALA A 141 -14.25 3.54 12.74
N MET A 142 -14.86 2.47 13.25
CA MET A 142 -16.29 2.47 13.54
C MET A 142 -16.55 3.39 14.72
N SER A 143 -17.49 4.31 14.57
CA SER A 143 -17.98 5.16 15.65
C SER A 143 -19.45 4.85 15.95
N THR A 144 -19.87 5.21 17.16
CA THR A 144 -21.26 5.16 17.57
C THR A 144 -21.93 6.49 17.26
N LEU A 145 -23.15 6.43 16.72
CA LEU A 145 -23.99 7.60 16.53
C LEU A 145 -24.93 7.71 17.72
N PRO A 146 -24.95 8.86 18.44
CA PRO A 146 -25.93 9.08 19.49
C PRO A 146 -27.32 9.21 18.85
N VAL A 147 -28.26 8.40 19.32
CA VAL A 147 -29.69 8.51 19.01
C VAL A 147 -30.38 9.06 20.25
N ILE A 148 -30.89 10.27 20.12
CA ILE A 148 -31.60 10.97 21.19
C ILE A 148 -33.08 10.99 20.81
N VAL A 149 -33.90 10.26 21.57
CA VAL A 149 -35.37 10.33 21.50
C VAL A 149 -35.90 10.73 22.88
N PRO A 150 -37.11 11.33 22.99
CA PRO A 150 -37.65 11.72 24.30
C PRO A 150 -37.65 10.55 25.29
N GLY A 151 -36.89 10.68 26.38
CA GLY A 151 -36.76 9.66 27.43
C GLY A 151 -35.70 8.58 27.22
N ILE A 152 -34.99 8.52 26.08
CA ILE A 152 -33.92 7.52 25.83
C ILE A 152 -32.74 8.17 25.10
N VAL A 153 -31.54 7.99 25.66
CA VAL A 153 -30.26 8.24 24.97
C VAL A 153 -29.63 6.89 24.69
N THR A 154 -29.48 6.53 23.41
CA THR A 154 -28.83 5.28 22.99
C THR A 154 -27.76 5.55 21.95
N ALA A 155 -26.91 4.56 21.67
CA ALA A 155 -25.80 4.64 20.74
C ALA A 155 -25.93 3.53 19.69
N LEU A 156 -26.06 3.89 18.42
CA LEU A 156 -26.11 2.91 17.34
C LEU A 156 -24.72 2.75 16.70
N PRO A 157 -24.21 1.51 16.53
CA PRO A 157 -23.02 1.28 15.72
C PRO A 157 -23.34 1.57 14.26
N GLY A 158 -22.53 2.39 13.59
CA GLY A 158 -22.76 2.68 12.17
C GLY A 158 -22.08 3.93 11.64
N GLY A 159 -21.57 4.79 12.51
CA GLY A 159 -20.72 5.91 12.10
C GLY A 159 -19.36 5.40 11.62
N GLN A 160 -18.76 6.13 10.69
CA GLN A 160 -17.33 6.02 10.38
C GLN A 160 -16.66 7.32 10.80
N GLU A 161 -15.55 7.20 11.49
CA GLU A 161 -14.74 8.35 11.88
C GLU A 161 -13.31 8.18 11.39
N ARG A 162 -12.77 9.27 10.82
CA ARG A 162 -11.36 9.34 10.48
C ARG A 162 -10.57 9.74 11.71
N VAL A 163 -9.76 8.83 12.22
CA VAL A 163 -8.82 9.06 13.32
C VAL A 163 -7.39 9.03 12.80
N ARG A 164 -6.48 9.72 13.50
CA ARG A 164 -5.04 9.69 13.21
C ARG A 164 -4.36 8.82 14.25
N ILE A 165 -3.83 7.67 13.84
CA ILE A 165 -3.08 6.77 14.73
C ILE A 165 -1.65 7.27 14.81
N ARG A 166 -1.22 7.64 16.03
CA ARG A 166 0.14 8.14 16.25
C ARG A 166 1.15 7.01 16.12
N HIS A 167 2.28 7.28 15.49
CA HIS A 167 3.37 6.33 15.48
C HIS A 167 4.09 6.37 16.84
N SER A 168 4.61 5.22 17.26
CA SER A 168 5.21 5.03 18.58
C SER A 168 6.55 4.30 18.44
N PRO A 169 7.53 4.60 19.30
CA PRO A 169 8.77 3.82 19.38
C PRO A 169 8.53 2.42 19.95
N PHE A 170 7.35 2.16 20.50
CA PHE A 170 6.96 0.94 21.18
C PHE A 170 5.76 0.29 20.51
N GLY A 171 5.75 -1.03 20.51
CA GLY A 171 4.63 -1.79 19.98
C GLY A 171 4.74 -3.27 20.25
N MET A 172 3.66 -3.96 19.94
CA MET A 172 3.61 -5.41 19.91
C MET A 172 3.74 -5.86 18.46
N ILE A 173 4.69 -6.74 18.18
CA ILE A 173 5.04 -7.17 16.83
C ILE A 173 4.93 -8.68 16.72
N HIS A 174 4.44 -9.11 15.58
CA HIS A 174 4.34 -10.48 15.12
C HIS A 174 5.13 -10.61 13.82
N ILE A 175 5.99 -11.61 13.74
CA ILE A 175 6.68 -11.97 12.50
C ILE A 175 6.44 -13.43 12.14
N ASP A 176 6.25 -13.69 10.86
CA ASP A 176 6.11 -15.03 10.29
C ASP A 176 6.83 -15.13 8.95
N ILE A 177 7.24 -16.35 8.58
CA ILE A 177 7.93 -16.63 7.32
C ILE A 177 6.98 -17.35 6.38
N ALA A 178 6.92 -16.89 5.14
CA ALA A 178 6.00 -17.41 4.15
C ALA A 178 6.62 -17.48 2.74
N ASP A 179 6.09 -18.39 1.91
CA ASP A 179 6.46 -18.51 0.50
C ASP A 179 5.77 -17.48 -0.40
N LYS A 180 4.72 -16.84 0.11
CA LYS A 180 3.92 -15.84 -0.59
C LYS A 180 3.89 -14.57 0.24
N PRO A 181 3.87 -13.37 -0.38
CA PRO A 181 3.66 -12.14 0.35
C PRO A 181 2.27 -12.16 1.01
N LEU A 182 2.06 -11.30 2.01
CA LEU A 182 0.71 -11.05 2.52
C LEU A 182 -0.16 -10.64 1.33
N PRO A 183 -1.39 -11.21 1.19
CA PRO A 183 -2.29 -10.80 0.14
C PRO A 183 -2.43 -9.29 0.23
N VAL A 184 -2.14 -8.62 -0.89
CA VAL A 184 -2.11 -7.17 -1.02
C VAL A 184 -3.56 -6.68 -1.00
N THR A 185 -4.21 -6.82 0.15
CA THR A 185 -5.60 -6.45 0.39
C THR A 185 -5.65 -4.94 0.64
N GLU A 186 -5.27 -4.15 -0.37
CA GLU A 186 -4.87 -2.72 -0.40
C GLU A 186 -3.39 -2.45 -0.09
N GLY A 187 -2.57 -2.54 -1.13
CA GLY A 187 -1.18 -2.07 -1.21
C GLY A 187 -0.80 -1.65 -2.65
N ILE A 188 -1.81 -1.30 -3.45
CA ILE A 188 -1.64 -0.39 -4.59
C ILE A 188 -0.96 0.87 -4.02
N PRO A 189 0.18 1.35 -4.56
CA PRO A 189 0.69 2.66 -4.18
C PRO A 189 -0.38 3.70 -4.47
N ARG A 190 -1.13 4.09 -3.44
CA ARG A 190 -2.18 5.12 -3.50
C ARG A 190 -1.58 6.54 -3.53
N GLY A 191 -0.25 6.64 -3.63
CA GLY A 191 0.51 7.88 -3.59
C GLY A 191 0.61 8.55 -4.95
N ASP A 192 1.06 9.81 -4.92
CA ASP A 192 1.23 10.79 -6.01
C ASP A 192 1.60 10.24 -7.39
N ARG A 193 2.28 9.08 -7.45
CA ARG A 193 2.63 8.38 -8.69
C ARG A 193 1.40 7.93 -9.51
N LEU A 194 0.39 7.30 -8.90
CA LEU A 194 -0.82 6.93 -9.64
C LEU A 194 -1.58 8.19 -10.08
N SER A 195 -1.72 9.18 -9.18
CA SER A 195 -2.34 10.47 -9.50
C SER A 195 -1.67 11.15 -10.70
N LYS A 196 -0.32 11.12 -10.74
CA LYS A 196 0.46 11.63 -11.87
C LYS A 196 0.21 10.82 -13.14
N ARG A 197 0.26 9.48 -13.07
CA ARG A 197 0.01 8.61 -14.24
C ARG A 197 -1.37 8.82 -14.83
N VAL A 198 -2.39 8.99 -13.99
CA VAL A 198 -3.76 9.35 -14.41
C VAL A 198 -3.78 10.73 -15.08
N HIS A 199 -3.12 11.73 -14.48
CA HIS A 199 -3.02 13.07 -15.07
C HIS A 199 -2.37 13.01 -16.45
N ASP A 200 -1.21 12.36 -16.57
CA ASP A 200 -0.46 12.20 -17.82
C ASP A 200 -1.32 11.47 -18.90
N LEU A 201 -2.09 10.45 -18.50
CA LEU A 201 -2.98 9.72 -19.41
C LEU A 201 -4.06 10.62 -20.00
N HIS A 202 -4.76 11.39 -19.18
CA HIS A 202 -5.83 12.23 -19.68
C HIS A 202 -5.32 13.48 -20.39
N ALA A 203 -4.18 14.01 -19.97
CA ALA A 203 -3.51 15.10 -20.67
C ALA A 203 -3.13 14.64 -22.09
N SER A 204 -2.44 13.50 -22.21
CA SER A 204 -2.05 12.96 -23.52
C SER A 204 -3.24 12.64 -24.44
N GLN A 205 -4.34 12.12 -23.90
CA GLN A 205 -5.59 11.93 -24.65
C GLN A 205 -6.18 13.24 -25.20
N THR A 206 -6.16 14.30 -24.39
CA THR A 206 -6.75 15.60 -24.78
C THR A 206 -5.84 16.39 -25.72
N GLU A 207 -4.53 16.23 -25.57
CA GLU A 207 -3.51 16.87 -26.42
C GLU A 207 -3.20 16.07 -27.68
N ASN A 208 -3.82 14.89 -27.83
CA ASN A 208 -3.55 13.92 -28.89
C ASN A 208 -2.07 13.48 -28.96
N ASP A 209 -1.40 13.45 -27.80
CA ASP A 209 -0.03 12.96 -27.64
C ASP A 209 -0.06 11.42 -27.57
N MET A 210 -0.10 10.81 -28.75
CA MET A 210 -0.18 9.35 -28.88
C MET A 210 1.03 8.65 -28.29
N THR A 211 2.22 9.26 -28.32
CA THR A 211 3.45 8.66 -27.81
C THR A 211 3.36 8.51 -26.29
N THR A 212 3.03 9.58 -25.58
CA THR A 212 2.85 9.51 -24.11
C THR A 212 1.73 8.56 -23.74
N TRP A 213 0.60 8.57 -24.46
CA TRP A 213 -0.48 7.63 -24.20
C TRP A 213 -0.02 6.17 -24.36
N TYR A 214 0.73 5.85 -25.41
CA TYR A 214 1.27 4.51 -25.63
C TYR A 214 2.27 4.08 -24.55
N GLU A 215 3.12 5.00 -24.08
CA GLU A 215 4.06 4.75 -22.97
C GLU A 215 3.36 4.52 -21.62
N LEU A 216 2.12 5.00 -21.48
CA LEU A 216 1.30 4.75 -20.29
C LEU A 216 0.57 3.41 -20.32
N THR A 217 0.53 2.72 -21.47
CA THR A 217 -0.05 1.37 -21.56
C THR A 217 0.82 0.32 -20.86
N THR A 218 0.28 -0.86 -20.56
CA THR A 218 1.09 -1.94 -19.98
C THR A 218 2.19 -2.42 -20.93
N PRO A 219 3.32 -2.93 -20.41
CA PRO A 219 4.32 -3.59 -21.23
C PRO A 219 3.72 -4.68 -22.13
N PHE A 220 2.76 -5.45 -21.62
CA PHE A 220 2.05 -6.47 -22.39
C PHE A 220 1.29 -5.91 -23.61
N ILE A 221 0.58 -4.78 -23.46
CA ILE A 221 -0.08 -4.13 -24.59
C ILE A 221 0.97 -3.74 -25.64
N ARG A 222 2.09 -3.14 -25.22
CA ARG A 222 3.15 -2.74 -26.15
C ARG A 222 3.81 -3.90 -26.87
N GLU A 223 3.95 -5.05 -26.20
CA GLU A 223 4.47 -6.28 -26.80
C GLU A 223 3.53 -6.85 -27.87
N LYS A 224 2.21 -6.74 -27.67
CA LYS A 224 1.19 -7.32 -28.57
C LYS A 224 0.68 -6.35 -29.63
N MET A 225 0.79 -5.05 -29.39
CA MET A 225 0.23 -3.98 -30.23
C MET A 225 1.32 -2.94 -30.49
N PRO A 226 1.96 -2.97 -31.67
CA PRO A 226 2.91 -1.95 -32.08
C PRO A 226 2.28 -0.55 -32.12
N PHE A 227 3.10 0.49 -31.98
CA PHE A 227 2.64 1.87 -31.90
C PHE A 227 1.71 2.30 -33.07
N ASP A 228 2.02 1.92 -34.30
CA ASP A 228 1.20 2.27 -35.47
C ASP A 228 -0.19 1.61 -35.41
N GLN A 229 -0.26 0.38 -34.90
CA GLN A 229 -1.53 -0.31 -34.67
C GLN A 229 -2.32 0.38 -33.55
N PHE A 230 -1.66 0.73 -32.44
CA PHE A 230 -2.28 1.47 -31.35
C PHE A 230 -2.88 2.80 -31.82
N LYS A 231 -2.13 3.57 -32.63
CA LYS A 231 -2.61 4.82 -33.22
C LYS A 231 -3.87 4.65 -34.06
N LYS A 232 -3.91 3.56 -34.85
CA LYS A 232 -5.05 3.23 -35.70
C LYS A 232 -6.28 2.84 -34.87
N GLU A 233 -6.10 2.01 -33.83
CA GLU A 233 -7.20 1.53 -32.99
C GLU A 233 -7.77 2.61 -32.07
N MET A 234 -6.93 3.48 -31.51
CA MET A 234 -7.38 4.60 -30.69
C MET A 234 -7.99 5.76 -31.50
N GLY A 235 -8.08 5.60 -32.83
CA GLY A 235 -8.77 6.55 -33.70
C GLY A 235 -8.08 7.89 -33.83
N SER A 236 -6.73 7.93 -33.83
CA SER A 236 -5.95 9.17 -33.97
C SER A 236 -6.24 9.98 -35.25
N ASP A 237 -6.88 9.35 -36.24
CA ASP A 237 -7.32 9.99 -37.50
C ASP A 237 -8.73 10.63 -37.40
N ARG A 238 -9.45 10.47 -36.28
CA ARG A 238 -10.77 11.08 -36.10
C ARG A 238 -10.62 12.53 -35.64
N PRO A 239 -11.30 13.50 -36.28
CA PRO A 239 -11.34 14.87 -35.78
C PRO A 239 -11.86 14.85 -34.34
N GLN A 240 -11.10 15.43 -33.40
CA GLN A 240 -11.61 15.60 -32.04
C GLN A 240 -12.72 16.66 -32.07
N GLU A 241 -13.98 16.23 -32.05
CA GLU A 241 -15.14 17.12 -32.03
C GLU A 241 -15.35 17.80 -30.66
N LYS A 242 -14.54 17.46 -29.64
CA LYS A 242 -14.69 17.99 -28.29
C LYS A 242 -13.83 19.23 -28.08
N ALA A 243 -14.41 20.24 -27.43
CA ALA A 243 -13.68 21.42 -27.00
C ALA A 243 -12.46 21.03 -26.14
N PRO A 244 -11.31 21.70 -26.30
CA PRO A 244 -10.08 21.35 -25.59
C PRO A 244 -10.29 21.52 -24.08
N LEU A 245 -10.13 20.43 -23.32
CA LEU A 245 -10.13 20.44 -21.87
C LEU A 245 -8.69 20.45 -21.36
N LYS A 246 -8.33 21.36 -20.46
CA LYS A 246 -7.02 21.32 -19.81
C LYS A 246 -7.09 20.47 -18.55
N ILE A 247 -6.43 19.31 -18.53
CA ILE A 247 -6.41 18.46 -17.33
C ILE A 247 -5.54 19.11 -16.24
N THR A 248 -6.13 19.33 -15.06
CA THR A 248 -5.46 19.94 -13.91
C THR A 248 -5.27 18.99 -12.74
N GLY A 249 -5.86 17.79 -12.78
CA GLY A 249 -5.63 16.77 -11.77
C GLY A 249 -6.26 15.42 -12.10
N GLY A 250 -5.64 14.37 -11.57
CA GLY A 250 -6.13 12.99 -11.60
C GLY A 250 -5.93 12.37 -10.22
N GLU A 251 -6.98 11.81 -9.63
CA GLU A 251 -6.93 11.23 -8.29
C GLU A 251 -7.63 9.86 -8.29
N LEU A 252 -7.02 8.88 -7.63
CA LEU A 252 -7.72 7.63 -7.33
C LEU A 252 -8.85 7.90 -6.32
N TYR A 253 -10.08 7.64 -6.73
CA TYR A 253 -11.25 7.78 -5.86
C TYR A 253 -11.56 6.48 -5.11
N LYS A 254 -11.60 5.34 -5.79
CA LYS A 254 -11.89 4.01 -5.22
C LYS A 254 -11.26 2.90 -6.07
N ILE A 255 -10.84 1.79 -5.45
CA ILE A 255 -10.53 0.55 -6.15
C ILE A 255 -11.81 -0.32 -6.10
N CYS A 256 -12.35 -0.69 -7.26
CA CYS A 256 -13.59 -1.46 -7.39
C CYS A 256 -13.36 -2.97 -7.36
N LEU A 257 -12.42 -3.44 -8.17
CA LEU A 257 -12.03 -4.84 -8.29
C LEU A 257 -10.52 -4.94 -8.31
N TYR A 258 -9.99 -6.03 -7.78
CA TYR A 258 -8.58 -6.30 -7.74
C TYR A 258 -8.37 -7.80 -7.86
N ASP A 259 -7.67 -8.20 -8.90
CA ASP A 259 -7.23 -9.58 -9.10
C ASP A 259 -5.71 -9.60 -9.21
N ASP A 260 -5.10 -10.52 -8.45
CA ASP A 260 -3.71 -10.89 -8.69
C ASP A 260 -3.69 -11.68 -9.99
N TRP A 261 -3.11 -11.09 -11.04
CA TRP A 261 -2.97 -11.73 -12.34
C TRP A 261 -1.54 -12.21 -12.52
N MET A 262 -1.38 -13.35 -13.20
CA MET A 262 -0.08 -13.92 -13.51
C MET A 262 0.03 -14.03 -15.02
N TYR A 263 1.05 -13.38 -15.57
CA TYR A 263 1.40 -13.53 -16.98
C TYR A 263 1.95 -14.93 -17.26
N GLU A 264 1.88 -15.38 -18.51
CA GLU A 264 2.41 -16.68 -18.95
C GLU A 264 3.92 -16.83 -18.68
N ASP A 265 4.64 -15.70 -18.63
CA ASP A 265 6.07 -15.63 -18.29
C ASP A 265 6.36 -15.65 -16.77
N GLY A 266 5.33 -15.81 -15.95
CA GLY A 266 5.43 -15.87 -14.49
C GLY A 266 5.50 -14.51 -13.79
N ARG A 267 5.45 -13.38 -14.52
CA ARG A 267 5.33 -12.05 -13.90
C ARG A 267 4.00 -11.94 -13.16
N LYS A 268 4.05 -11.49 -11.91
CA LYS A 268 2.85 -11.16 -11.12
C LYS A 268 2.50 -9.70 -11.35
N THR A 269 1.25 -9.44 -11.68
CA THR A 269 0.69 -8.10 -11.79
C THR A 269 -0.52 -7.97 -10.88
N ALA A 270 -0.70 -6.75 -10.41
CA ALA A 270 -1.86 -6.33 -9.67
C ALA A 270 -2.79 -5.62 -10.67
N ARG A 271 -3.82 -6.30 -11.17
CA ARG A 271 -4.80 -5.70 -12.10
C ARG A 271 -6.03 -5.28 -11.31
N GLY A 272 -6.50 -4.06 -11.53
CA GLY A 272 -7.69 -3.58 -10.85
C GLY A 272 -8.49 -2.56 -11.63
N SER A 273 -9.81 -2.61 -11.43
CA SER A 273 -10.74 -1.58 -11.89
C SER A 273 -10.71 -0.43 -10.87
N LEU A 274 -10.25 0.74 -11.31
CA LEU A 274 -10.07 1.94 -10.52
C LEU A 274 -11.13 2.97 -10.89
N LEU A 275 -11.89 3.45 -9.91
CA LEU A 275 -12.70 4.64 -10.03
C LEU A 275 -11.81 5.85 -9.77
N ILE A 276 -11.67 6.70 -10.77
CA ILE A 276 -10.76 7.82 -10.83
C ILE A 276 -11.55 9.12 -10.93
N ARG A 277 -11.08 10.17 -10.25
CA ARG A 277 -11.59 11.53 -10.37
C ARG A 277 -10.64 12.36 -11.22
N ILE A 278 -11.17 12.96 -12.28
CA ILE A 278 -10.43 13.83 -13.19
C ILE A 278 -10.94 15.25 -13.00
N THR A 279 -10.02 16.20 -12.86
CA THR A 279 -10.32 17.62 -12.83
C THR A 279 -9.74 18.28 -14.06
N ALA A 280 -10.56 19.08 -14.75
CA ALA A 280 -10.16 19.81 -15.94
C ALA A 280 -10.72 21.24 -15.95
N LEU A 281 -10.14 22.10 -16.77
CA LEU A 281 -10.67 23.42 -17.11
C LEU A 281 -11.19 23.41 -18.55
N ASP A 282 -12.36 24.01 -18.79
CA ASP A 282 -12.83 24.29 -20.15
C ASP A 282 -12.19 25.55 -20.75
N ASP A 283 -12.57 25.88 -21.98
CA ASP A 283 -12.11 27.05 -22.73
C ASP A 283 -12.41 28.40 -22.04
N ARG A 284 -13.36 28.41 -21.11
CA ARG A 284 -13.74 29.56 -20.28
C ARG A 284 -13.04 29.55 -18.91
N GLY A 285 -12.16 28.59 -18.66
CA GLY A 285 -11.49 28.41 -17.38
C GLY A 285 -12.40 27.88 -16.28
N GLN A 286 -13.58 27.33 -16.60
CA GLN A 286 -14.46 26.72 -15.60
C GLN A 286 -14.00 25.31 -15.27
N GLN A 287 -13.98 24.99 -13.99
CA GLN A 287 -13.61 23.67 -13.51
C GLN A 287 -14.72 22.65 -13.82
N LYS A 288 -14.34 21.55 -14.46
CA LYS A 288 -15.14 20.34 -14.67
C LYS A 288 -14.54 19.20 -13.88
N ILE A 289 -15.40 18.42 -13.22
CA ILE A 289 -15.00 17.21 -12.51
C ILE A 289 -15.73 16.04 -13.16
N SER A 290 -14.97 15.02 -13.53
CA SER A 290 -15.51 13.76 -14.05
C SER A 290 -15.06 12.60 -13.16
N LYS A 291 -15.90 11.58 -13.03
CA LYS A 291 -15.52 10.29 -12.45
C LYS A 291 -15.51 9.25 -13.55
N ARG A 292 -14.45 8.47 -13.65
CA ARG A 292 -14.30 7.40 -14.64
C ARG A 292 -13.89 6.11 -13.97
N LEU A 293 -14.53 5.02 -14.38
CA LEU A 293 -14.04 3.69 -14.08
C LEU A 293 -13.03 3.34 -15.17
N GLU A 294 -11.82 2.92 -14.79
CA GLU A 294 -10.75 2.56 -15.72
C GLU A 294 -10.00 1.35 -15.20
N MET A 295 -9.34 0.61 -16.09
CA MET A 295 -8.50 -0.50 -15.68
C MET A 295 -7.04 -0.12 -15.68
N TRP A 296 -6.38 -0.51 -14.61
CA TRP A 296 -4.98 -0.24 -14.39
C TRP A 296 -4.29 -1.48 -13.86
N GLU A 297 -3.03 -1.64 -14.26
CA GLU A 297 -2.16 -2.69 -13.82
C GLU A 297 -0.94 -2.11 -13.12
N TYR A 298 -0.56 -2.73 -12.02
CA TYR A 298 0.66 -2.43 -11.31
C TYR A 298 1.70 -3.51 -11.57
N VAL A 299 2.71 -3.13 -12.36
CA VAL A 299 3.78 -3.99 -12.88
C VAL A 299 5.11 -3.31 -12.61
N ASP A 300 6.12 -4.04 -12.14
CA ASP A 300 7.49 -3.53 -11.96
C ASP A 300 7.57 -2.20 -11.19
N ASN A 301 6.78 -2.07 -10.13
CA ASN A 301 6.65 -0.89 -9.29
C ASN A 301 6.05 0.36 -9.98
N ASP A 302 5.29 0.21 -11.06
CA ASP A 302 4.62 1.33 -11.72
C ASP A 302 3.19 1.00 -12.15
N TRP A 303 2.41 2.07 -12.36
CA TRP A 303 1.03 2.03 -12.81
C TRP A 303 0.94 2.22 -14.31
N TYR A 304 0.28 1.28 -14.96
CA TYR A 304 0.02 1.29 -16.38
C TYR A 304 -1.46 1.19 -16.65
N TRP A 305 -1.92 1.95 -17.62
CA TRP A 305 -3.29 1.88 -18.11
C TRP A 305 -3.48 0.62 -18.95
N VAL A 306 -4.64 -0.02 -18.80
CA VAL A 306 -5.02 -1.20 -19.56
C VAL A 306 -6.30 -0.89 -20.31
N TYR A 307 -6.39 -1.35 -21.55
CA TYR A 307 -7.66 -1.34 -22.26
C TYR A 307 -8.62 -2.34 -21.60
N ALA A 308 -9.76 -1.85 -21.12
CA ALA A 308 -10.81 -2.69 -20.56
C ALA A 308 -11.76 -3.12 -21.68
N ASP A 309 -11.92 -4.42 -21.89
CA ASP A 309 -13.00 -4.90 -22.76
C ASP A 309 -14.35 -4.57 -22.09
N HIS A 310 -15.36 -4.26 -22.90
CA HIS A 310 -16.60 -3.61 -22.45
C HIS A 310 -17.42 -4.41 -21.41
N HIS A 311 -17.04 -5.67 -21.17
CA HIS A 311 -17.71 -6.60 -20.26
C HIS A 311 -17.21 -6.55 -18.80
N GLU A 312 -16.08 -5.90 -18.51
CA GLU A 312 -15.47 -5.89 -17.15
C GLU A 312 -15.99 -4.73 -16.25
N TRP A 313 -16.99 -3.97 -16.71
CA TRP A 313 -17.43 -2.70 -16.10
C TRP A 313 -18.68 -2.81 -15.21
N GLU A 314 -19.45 -3.90 -15.35
CA GLU A 314 -20.77 -4.03 -14.71
C GLU A 314 -20.71 -4.31 -13.20
N ASP A 315 -19.53 -4.68 -12.68
CA ASP A 315 -19.36 -5.19 -11.31
C ASP A 315 -18.82 -4.17 -10.30
N CYS A 316 -18.68 -2.87 -10.63
CA CYS A 316 -18.40 -1.88 -9.59
C CYS A 316 -19.71 -1.38 -8.95
N PRO A 317 -20.06 -1.78 -7.71
CA PRO A 317 -21.28 -1.31 -7.09
C PRO A 317 -21.19 0.20 -6.85
N THR A 318 -22.19 0.91 -7.40
CA THR A 318 -22.56 2.32 -7.25
C THR A 318 -21.73 3.35 -8.04
N PHE A 319 -22.26 3.73 -9.20
CA PHE A 319 -22.34 5.13 -9.65
C PHE A 319 -23.45 5.86 -8.87
#